data_AF-A0A432Q0A4-F1
#
_entry.id   AF-A0A432Q0A4-F1
#
_cell.length_a   1.000
_cell.length_b   1.000
_cell.length_c   1.000
_cell.angle_alpha   90.00
_cell.angle_beta   90.00
_cell.angle_gamma   90.00
#
_symmetry.space_group_name_H-M   'P 1'
#
loop_
_entity.id
_entity.type
_entity.pdbx_description
1 polymer ?
#
loop_
_entity_poly.entity_id
_entity_poly.type
_entity_poly.pdbx_seq_one_letter_code
_entity_poly.pdbx_strand_id
1 'polypeptide(L)' 'RGLMLGLELENECRDYVIKALEKGLLINCTAGRVLRFLPPLIVQKEHVDRAISVLREIL' A
#
# COMPACT_ATOMS: atom_id res chain seq x y z
N ARG A 1 9.11 -11.79 -11.30
CA ARG A 1 9.03 -10.70 -10.30
C ARG A 1 8.35 -9.51 -10.99
N GLY A 2 7.29 -8.96 -10.42
CA GLY A 2 6.44 -7.95 -11.04
C GLY A 2 5.94 -6.95 -10.00
N LEU A 3 4.83 -6.26 -10.31
CA LEU A 3 4.29 -5.20 -9.45
C LEU A 3 3.22 -5.68 -8.47
N MET A 4 2.88 -6.97 -8.48
CA MET A 4 2.05 -7.58 -7.44
C MET A 4 2.92 -7.85 -6.21
N LEU A 5 2.80 -6.98 -5.20
CA LEU A 5 3.57 -7.07 -3.96
C LEU A 5 2.63 -7.18 -2.76
N GLY A 6 3.08 -7.88 -1.73
CA GLY A 6 2.39 -8.02 -0.46
C GLY A 6 3.31 -7.63 0.69
N LEU A 7 2.78 -6.90 1.66
CA LEU A 7 3.41 -6.60 2.95
C LEU A 7 2.55 -7.20 4.05
N GLU A 8 3.10 -8.17 4.77
CA GLU A 8 2.46 -8.75 5.94
C GLU A 8 2.77 -7.90 7.17
N LEU A 9 1.73 -7.53 7.92
CA LEU A 9 1.82 -6.77 9.16
C LEU A 9 1.52 -7.68 10.35
N GLU A 10 2.10 -7.36 11.50
CA GLU A 10 1.80 -8.08 12.75
C GLU A 10 0.37 -7.77 13.25
N ASN A 11 -0.13 -6.57 12.92
CA ASN A 11 -1.41 -6.02 13.38
C ASN A 11 -2.46 -6.00 12.26
N GLU A 12 -3.73 -5.72 12.61
CA GLU A 12 -4.80 -5.62 11.61
C GLU A 12 -4.51 -4.52 10.58
N CYS A 13 -4.62 -4.87 9.29
CA CYS A 13 -4.27 -3.95 8.21
C CYS A 13 -5.38 -2.94 7.84
N ARG A 14 -6.56 -3.01 8.48
CA ARG A 14 -7.75 -2.26 8.08
C ARG A 14 -7.61 -0.75 8.33
N ASP A 15 -7.05 -0.37 9.47
CA ASP A 15 -6.84 1.03 9.82
C ASP A 15 -5.83 1.72 8.89
N TYR A 16 -4.80 0.99 8.49
CA TYR A 16 -3.79 1.49 7.55
C TYR A 16 -4.37 1.73 6.15
N VAL A 17 -5.34 0.92 5.71
CA VAL A 17 -6.05 1.15 4.43
C VAL A 17 -6.83 2.47 4.48
N ILE A 18 -7.51 2.76 5.59
CA ILE A 18 -8.27 4.00 5.76
C ILE A 18 -7.32 5.20 5.77
N LYS A 19 -6.23 5.15 6.54
CA LYS A 19 -5.21 6.21 6.58
C LYS A 19 -4.54 6.44 5.21
N ALA A 20 -4.26 5.36 4.48
CA ALA A 20 -3.72 5.46 3.13
C ALA A 20 -4.71 6.15 2.17
N LEU A 21 -6.00 5.79 2.24
CA LEU A 21 -7.06 6.37 1.43
C LEU A 21 -7.19 7.88 1.67
N GLU A 22 -7.15 8.33 2.93
CA GLU A 22 -7.18 9.76 3.30
C GLU A 22 -6.00 10.54 2.72
N LYS A 23 -4.84 9.89 2.57
CA LYS A 23 -3.63 10.46 1.94
C LYS A 23 -3.59 10.29 0.42
N GLY A 24 -4.65 9.75 -0.18
CA GLY A 24 -4.79 9.57 -1.63
C GLY A 24 -4.05 8.35 -2.19
N LEU A 25 -3.76 7.34 -1.36
CA LEU A 25 -3.16 6.07 -1.76
C LEU A 25 -4.17 4.92 -1.60
N LEU A 26 -4.53 4.28 -2.70
CA LEU A 26 -5.42 3.11 -2.70
C LEU A 26 -4.62 1.82 -2.55
N ILE A 27 -4.81 1.14 -1.42
CA ILE A 27 -4.21 -0.17 -1.11
C ILE A 27 -5.28 -1.11 -0.59
N ASN A 28 -5.06 -2.42 -0.76
CA ASN A 28 -6.01 -3.42 -0.33
C ASN A 28 -5.45 -4.20 0.88
N CYS A 29 -6.27 -4.41 1.91
CA CYS A 29 -5.95 -5.30 3.02
C CYS A 29 -6.62 -6.65 2.76
N THR A 30 -5.81 -7.69 2.64
CA THR A 30 -6.24 -9.09 2.45
C THR A 30 -5.79 -9.95 3.60
N ALA A 31 -6.52 -11.05 3.87
CA ALA A 31 -6.24 -11.98 4.96
C ALA A 31 -6.13 -11.30 6.35
N GLY A 32 -6.75 -10.13 6.55
CA GLY A 32 -6.75 -9.36 7.80
C GLY A 32 -5.42 -8.67 8.15
N ARG A 33 -4.29 -9.14 7.60
CA ARG A 33 -2.93 -8.68 7.95
C ARG A 33 -2.01 -8.38 6.77
N VAL A 34 -2.43 -8.63 5.53
CA VAL A 34 -1.58 -8.47 4.34
C VAL A 34 -2.04 -7.29 3.50
N LEU A 35 -1.22 -6.23 3.45
CA LEU A 35 -1.38 -5.14 2.49
C LEU A 35 -0.91 -5.58 1.11
N ARG A 36 -1.77 -5.41 0.10
CA ARG A 36 -1.52 -5.77 -1.28
C ARG A 36 -1.38 -4.52 -2.14
N PHE A 37 -0.26 -4.48 -2.87
CA PHE A 37 0.05 -3.43 -3.83
C PHE A 37 -0.08 -4.01 -5.24
N LEU A 38 -0.97 -3.42 -6.02
CA LEU A 38 -1.22 -3.79 -7.41
C LEU A 38 -1.36 -2.51 -8.25
N PRO A 39 -0.25 -1.77 -8.45
CA PRO A 39 -0.28 -0.60 -9.30
C PRO A 39 -0.42 -1.01 -10.77
N PRO A 40 -0.95 -0.12 -11.63
CA PRO A 40 -0.95 -0.31 -13.07
C PRO A 40 0.47 -0.52 -13.62
N LEU A 41 0.61 -1.28 -14.72
CA LEU A 41 1.93 -1.53 -15.34
C LEU A 41 2.58 -0.29 -15.96
N ILE A 42 1.83 0.81 -16.08
CA ILE A 42 2.30 2.12 -16.53
C ILE A 42 2.87 2.98 -15.38
N VAL A 43 2.99 2.43 -14.17
CA VAL A 43 3.51 3.16 -13.00
C VAL A 43 4.97 3.57 -13.22
N GLN A 44 5.30 4.81 -12.86
CA GLN A 44 6.65 5.36 -12.93
C GLN A 44 7.28 5.38 -11.53
N LYS A 45 8.60 5.56 -11.46
CA LYS A 45 9.34 5.62 -10.19
C LYS A 45 8.77 6.68 -9.24
N GLU A 46 8.45 7.87 -9.76
CA GLU A 46 7.90 8.97 -8.97
C GLU A 46 6.56 8.61 -8.29
N HIS A 47 5.71 7.81 -8.95
CA HIS A 47 4.47 7.32 -8.35
C HIS A 47 4.74 6.34 -7.20
N VAL A 48 5.78 5.50 -7.34
CA VAL A 48 6.21 4.58 -6.29
C VAL A 48 6.81 5.37 -5.12
N ASP A 49 7.66 6.37 -5.39
CA ASP A 49 8.26 7.21 -4.36
C ASP A 49 7.19 7.92 -3.52
N ARG A 50 6.14 8.44 -4.18
CA ARG A 50 4.99 9.03 -3.50
C ARG A 50 4.23 8.01 -2.66
N ALA A 51 3.99 6.81 -3.18
CA ALA A 51 3.33 5.74 -2.41
C ALA A 51 4.15 5.34 -1.18
N ILE A 52 5.47 5.22 -1.31
CA ILE A 52 6.38 4.91 -0.21
C ILE A 52 6.40 6.02 0.84
N SER A 53 6.35 7.29 0.42
CA SER A 53 6.24 8.42 1.35
C SER A 53 4.97 8.34 2.19
N VAL A 54 3.82 8.06 1.55
CA VAL A 54 2.55 7.88 2.27
C VAL A 54 2.61 6.69 3.23
N LEU A 55 3.19 5.57 2.79
CA LEU A 55 3.34 4.38 3.62
C LEU A 55 4.21 4.64 4.87
N ARG A 56 5.30 5.42 4.74
CA ARG A 56 6.16 5.81 5.86
C ARG A 56 5.47 6.68 6.91
N GLU A 57 4.43 7.41 6.53
CA GLU A 57 3.69 8.27 7.47
C GLU A 57 2.60 7.51 8.24
N ILE A 58 2.15 6.37 7.73
CA ILE A 58 1.00 5.64 8.30
C ILE A 58 1.39 4.35 9.01
N LEU A 59 2.51 3.72 8.62
CA LEU A 59 3.07 2.51 9.23
C LEU A 59 3.98 2.88 10.40
#